data_AF-C8W5E5-F1
#
_entry.id   AF-C8W5E5-F1
#
_cell.length_a   1.000
_cell.length_b   1.000
_cell.length_c   1.000
_cell.angle_alpha   90.00
_cell.angle_beta   90.00
_cell.angle_gamma   90.00
#
_symmetry.space_group_name_H-M   'P 1'
#
loop_
_entity.id
_entity.type
_entity.pdbx_description
1 polymer ?
#
loop_
_entity_poly.entity_id
_entity_poly.type
_entity_poly.pdbx_seq_one_letter_code
_entity_poly.pdbx_strand_id
1 'polypeptide(L)'
;MNGLSNIDLKYNDAFHAYFNGDKMINKLELRSFLDNISSLEMLDQAVTGAFWVAPSAKQAEFLSFLNRETVIELLKNGLNGFSRQASAALKLLKEAYPELINILREDIFAAALSDSLKICKEAGMLLLQEEPDYINQRPWFLKRLASIAEAPEPVAERLSLIVLLCKEANSFNFLQLEHYPDKDEVVAEFISQEHYLPLALYLRSALTRWEPVAGDPAHLAWLIKVYTEMKNSSEHNEGELTLKGQQKNISIHSKFVLEAALYETAVAGADAIIRCINGPGGEHLWNKFSEYMSDKDLAEELLLSLSRDPRALAILAEDMLLDTSGFNLLPTAVIKVLSHGVLASQHCLKEILKLSISTALLNQETSKLFMEKIDKDKNNLYPYAKDLFDKLVSVTN
;
A
#
# COMPACT_ATOMS: atom_id res chain seq x y z
N MET A 1 -20.98 -18.61 -55.79
CA MET A 1 -21.35 -17.44 -54.99
C MET A 1 -22.86 -17.29 -55.09
N ASN A 2 -23.57 -17.54 -53.98
CA ASN A 2 -25.00 -17.30 -53.69
C ASN A 2 -25.50 -18.44 -52.80
N GLY A 3 -25.30 -18.25 -51.48
CA GLY A 3 -25.74 -19.21 -50.46
C GLY A 3 -25.78 -18.65 -49.04
N LEU A 4 -25.34 -17.40 -48.81
CA LEU A 4 -25.30 -16.79 -47.48
C LEU A 4 -26.52 -15.88 -47.17
N SER A 5 -27.37 -15.53 -48.14
CA SER A 5 -28.34 -14.44 -47.95
C SER A 5 -29.68 -14.82 -47.30
N ASN A 6 -29.90 -16.07 -46.90
CA ASN A 6 -31.15 -16.51 -46.23
C ASN A 6 -30.93 -16.96 -44.77
N ILE A 7 -29.69 -16.97 -44.31
CA ILE A 7 -29.33 -17.19 -42.89
C ILE A 7 -29.34 -15.86 -42.11
N ASP A 8 -29.50 -14.70 -42.76
CA ASP A 8 -29.32 -13.42 -42.07
C ASP A 8 -30.58 -12.87 -41.37
N LEU A 9 -31.78 -12.98 -41.95
CA LEU A 9 -32.94 -12.25 -41.42
C LEU A 9 -33.65 -12.96 -40.26
N LYS A 10 -33.98 -14.26 -40.43
CA LYS A 10 -34.68 -15.05 -39.39
C LYS A 10 -33.86 -15.18 -38.10
N TYR A 11 -32.54 -15.18 -38.23
CA TYR A 11 -31.62 -15.36 -37.11
C TYR A 11 -31.32 -14.03 -36.43
N ASN A 12 -31.24 -12.91 -37.16
CA ASN A 12 -31.21 -11.59 -36.54
C ASN A 12 -32.46 -11.30 -35.71
N ASP A 13 -33.64 -11.59 -36.25
CA ASP A 13 -34.90 -11.46 -35.53
C ASP A 13 -34.89 -12.33 -34.27
N ALA A 14 -34.30 -13.54 -34.35
CA ALA A 14 -34.13 -14.40 -33.20
C ALA A 14 -33.16 -13.80 -32.16
N PHE A 15 -31.95 -13.40 -32.52
CA PHE A 15 -31.04 -12.81 -31.54
C PHE A 15 -31.60 -11.53 -30.90
N HIS A 16 -32.25 -10.68 -31.68
CA HIS A 16 -32.95 -9.50 -31.16
C HIS A 16 -34.06 -9.88 -30.19
N ALA A 17 -34.92 -10.85 -30.52
CA ALA A 17 -35.96 -11.34 -29.63
C ALA A 17 -35.38 -11.98 -28.34
N TYR A 18 -34.28 -12.73 -28.42
CA TYR A 18 -33.60 -13.30 -27.25
C TYR A 18 -33.09 -12.21 -26.30
N PHE A 19 -32.38 -11.20 -26.83
CA PHE A 19 -31.84 -10.12 -26.02
C PHE A 19 -32.96 -9.19 -25.49
N ASN A 20 -34.01 -8.92 -26.28
CA ASN A 20 -35.17 -8.13 -25.86
C ASN A 20 -36.13 -8.87 -24.90
N GLY A 21 -36.01 -10.20 -24.77
CA GLY A 21 -36.84 -10.98 -23.84
C GLY A 21 -38.18 -11.44 -24.40
N ASP A 22 -38.33 -11.44 -25.72
CA ASP A 22 -39.48 -12.03 -26.37
C ASP A 22 -39.43 -13.56 -26.25
N LYS A 23 -40.52 -14.15 -25.73
CA LYS A 23 -40.67 -15.58 -25.42
C LYS A 23 -40.57 -16.53 -26.63
N MET A 24 -40.33 -16.02 -27.84
CA MET A 24 -40.50 -16.78 -29.08
C MET A 24 -39.36 -17.73 -29.42
N ILE A 25 -38.23 -17.72 -28.70
CA ILE A 25 -37.08 -18.56 -29.06
C ILE A 25 -36.83 -19.57 -27.96
N ASN A 26 -36.89 -20.83 -28.36
CA ASN A 26 -36.51 -21.93 -27.51
C ASN A 26 -34.98 -21.93 -27.35
N LYS A 27 -34.47 -21.99 -26.11
CA LYS A 27 -33.03 -22.05 -25.81
C LYS A 27 -32.30 -23.15 -26.59
N LEU A 28 -32.99 -24.25 -26.90
CA LEU A 28 -32.47 -25.35 -27.72
C LEU A 28 -32.18 -24.93 -29.17
N GLU A 29 -33.00 -24.07 -29.75
CA GLU A 29 -32.80 -23.57 -31.12
C GLU A 29 -31.61 -22.62 -31.17
N LEU A 30 -31.49 -21.72 -30.18
CA LEU A 30 -30.33 -20.84 -30.04
C LEU A 30 -29.03 -21.65 -29.91
N ARG A 31 -29.01 -22.67 -29.05
CA ARG A 31 -27.84 -23.54 -28.86
C ARG A 31 -27.44 -24.28 -30.13
N SER A 32 -28.41 -24.86 -30.84
CA SER A 32 -28.14 -25.57 -32.11
C SER A 32 -27.51 -24.68 -33.18
N PHE A 33 -27.78 -23.38 -33.15
CA PHE A 33 -27.17 -22.42 -34.05
C PHE A 33 -25.77 -22.00 -33.57
N LEU A 34 -25.62 -21.68 -32.29
CA LEU A 34 -24.35 -21.24 -31.72
C LEU A 34 -23.28 -22.35 -31.75
N ASP A 35 -23.68 -23.62 -31.69
CA ASP A 35 -22.78 -24.78 -31.88
C ASP A 35 -22.08 -24.77 -33.27
N ASN A 36 -22.64 -24.07 -34.26
CA ASN A 36 -22.06 -23.95 -35.60
C ASN A 36 -21.20 -22.69 -35.80
N ILE A 37 -21.10 -21.81 -34.80
CA ILE A 37 -20.26 -20.62 -34.86
C ILE A 37 -18.84 -20.98 -34.44
N SER A 38 -17.92 -20.99 -35.40
CA SER A 38 -16.50 -21.28 -35.16
C SER A 38 -15.64 -20.02 -35.02
N SER A 39 -16.14 -18.84 -35.42
CA SER A 39 -15.45 -17.56 -35.28
C SER A 39 -16.44 -16.40 -35.09
N LEU A 40 -15.94 -15.30 -34.53
CA LEU A 40 -16.74 -14.11 -34.29
C LEU A 40 -17.23 -13.42 -35.57
N GLU A 41 -16.50 -13.56 -36.68
CA GLU A 41 -16.86 -13.00 -38.00
C GLU A 41 -18.19 -13.56 -38.52
N MET A 42 -18.64 -14.71 -38.01
CA MET A 42 -19.93 -15.31 -38.34
C MET A 42 -21.11 -14.68 -37.56
N LEU A 43 -20.83 -13.83 -36.57
CA LEU A 43 -21.85 -13.07 -35.84
C LEU A 43 -22.09 -11.72 -36.53
N ASP A 44 -23.36 -11.40 -36.80
CA ASP A 44 -23.73 -10.10 -37.34
C ASP A 44 -23.46 -8.96 -36.34
N GLN A 45 -23.17 -7.77 -36.86
CA GLN A 45 -22.94 -6.56 -36.06
C GLN A 45 -24.17 -6.18 -35.24
N ALA A 46 -25.38 -6.41 -35.76
CA ALA A 46 -26.61 -6.12 -35.02
C ALA A 46 -26.77 -7.02 -33.79
N VAL A 47 -26.43 -8.31 -33.92
CA VAL A 47 -26.39 -9.29 -32.82
C VAL A 47 -25.35 -8.89 -31.78
N THR A 48 -24.14 -8.55 -32.22
CA THR A 48 -23.05 -8.11 -31.35
C THR A 48 -23.44 -6.83 -30.60
N GLY A 49 -24.10 -5.88 -31.27
CA GLY A 49 -24.64 -4.67 -30.66
C GLY A 49 -25.71 -4.98 -29.60
N ALA A 50 -26.66 -5.86 -29.92
CA ALA A 50 -27.72 -6.28 -29.01
C ALA A 50 -27.18 -7.01 -27.77
N PHE A 51 -26.14 -7.83 -27.94
CA PHE A 51 -25.45 -8.50 -26.84
C PHE A 51 -24.91 -7.50 -25.81
N TRP A 52 -24.18 -6.46 -26.24
CA TRP A 52 -23.54 -5.51 -25.31
C TRP A 52 -24.51 -4.60 -24.55
N VAL A 53 -25.76 -4.49 -25.01
CA VAL A 53 -26.80 -3.72 -24.32
C VAL A 53 -27.74 -4.58 -23.48
N ALA A 54 -27.66 -5.91 -23.59
CA ALA A 54 -28.47 -6.85 -22.84
C ALA A 54 -28.06 -6.93 -21.35
N PRO A 55 -28.95 -7.41 -20.46
CA PRO A 55 -28.61 -7.69 -19.07
C PRO A 55 -27.46 -8.69 -18.94
N SER A 56 -26.59 -8.51 -17.94
CA SER A 56 -25.38 -9.34 -17.76
C SER A 56 -25.68 -10.84 -17.61
N ALA A 57 -26.81 -11.21 -17.00
CA ALA A 57 -27.23 -12.62 -16.92
C ALA A 57 -27.48 -13.24 -18.30
N LYS A 58 -28.09 -12.49 -19.23
CA LYS A 58 -28.32 -12.97 -20.61
C LYS A 58 -27.04 -13.01 -21.41
N GLN A 59 -26.14 -12.06 -21.17
CA GLN A 59 -24.81 -12.05 -21.79
C GLN A 59 -24.01 -13.29 -21.36
N ALA A 60 -23.94 -13.59 -20.06
CA ALA A 60 -23.27 -14.77 -19.55
C ALA A 60 -23.90 -16.07 -20.07
N GLU A 61 -25.24 -16.15 -20.09
CA GLU A 61 -25.94 -17.30 -20.68
C GLU A 61 -25.60 -17.47 -22.16
N PHE A 62 -25.60 -16.38 -22.94
CA PHE A 62 -25.24 -16.41 -24.36
C PHE A 62 -23.80 -16.91 -24.58
N LEU A 63 -22.84 -16.39 -23.82
CA LEU A 63 -21.45 -16.81 -23.89
C LEU A 63 -21.27 -18.29 -23.52
N SER A 64 -22.12 -18.86 -22.66
CA SER A 64 -22.05 -20.28 -22.27
C SER A 64 -22.37 -21.26 -23.41
N PHE A 65 -22.98 -20.78 -24.49
CA PHE A 65 -23.25 -21.56 -25.69
C PHE A 65 -22.14 -21.47 -26.74
N LEU A 66 -21.18 -20.58 -26.57
CA LEU A 66 -20.06 -20.41 -27.50
C LEU A 66 -18.86 -21.26 -27.10
N ASN A 67 -18.04 -21.63 -28.07
CA ASN A 67 -16.72 -22.19 -27.79
C ASN A 67 -15.82 -21.14 -27.12
N ARG A 68 -14.79 -21.63 -26.40
CA ARG A 68 -13.93 -20.79 -25.57
C ARG A 68 -13.19 -19.72 -26.38
N GLU A 69 -12.71 -20.07 -27.57
CA GLU A 69 -11.97 -19.15 -28.45
C GLU A 69 -12.84 -17.96 -28.86
N THR A 70 -14.10 -18.22 -29.22
CA THR A 70 -15.06 -17.18 -29.61
C THR A 70 -15.45 -16.29 -28.42
N VAL A 71 -15.57 -16.87 -27.22
CA VAL A 71 -15.79 -16.08 -25.99
C VAL A 71 -14.63 -15.13 -25.73
N ILE A 72 -13.38 -15.60 -25.84
CA ILE A 72 -12.18 -14.79 -25.67
C ILE A 72 -12.16 -13.64 -26.69
N GLU A 73 -12.42 -13.94 -27.96
CA GLU A 73 -12.44 -12.94 -29.03
C GLU A 73 -13.54 -11.88 -28.81
N LEU A 74 -14.74 -12.30 -28.38
CA LEU A 74 -15.85 -11.39 -28.12
C LEU A 74 -15.53 -10.47 -26.94
N LEU A 75 -15.02 -11.01 -25.84
CA LEU A 75 -14.62 -10.22 -24.68
C LEU A 75 -13.48 -9.26 -25.01
N LYS A 76 -12.49 -9.70 -25.78
CA LYS A 76 -11.40 -8.85 -26.29
C LYS A 76 -11.93 -7.68 -27.13
N ASN A 77 -12.87 -7.93 -28.03
CA ASN A 77 -13.50 -6.88 -28.82
C ASN A 77 -14.33 -5.93 -27.96
N GLY A 78 -14.98 -6.44 -26.90
CA GLY A 78 -15.67 -5.62 -25.91
C GLY A 78 -14.74 -4.67 -25.16
N LEU A 79 -13.59 -5.18 -24.68
CA LEU A 79 -12.56 -4.41 -23.98
C LEU A 79 -11.97 -3.29 -24.86
N ASN A 80 -11.75 -3.57 -26.14
CA ASN A 80 -11.24 -2.60 -27.12
C ASN A 80 -12.36 -1.71 -27.73
N GLY A 81 -13.60 -1.90 -27.31
CA GLY A 81 -14.77 -1.17 -27.82
C GLY A 81 -15.04 0.15 -27.10
N PHE A 82 -16.26 0.66 -27.25
CA PHE A 82 -16.71 1.86 -26.53
C PHE A 82 -16.85 1.59 -25.02
N SER A 83 -16.87 2.65 -24.19
CA SER A 83 -16.90 2.51 -22.73
C SER A 83 -18.03 1.61 -22.20
N ARG A 84 -19.21 1.60 -22.84
CA ARG A 84 -20.30 0.70 -22.44
C ARG A 84 -19.97 -0.78 -22.67
N GLN A 85 -19.32 -1.09 -23.79
CA GLN A 85 -18.89 -2.45 -24.13
C GLN A 85 -17.75 -2.89 -23.22
N ALA A 86 -16.77 -2.01 -22.99
CA ALA A 86 -15.66 -2.28 -22.08
C ALA A 86 -16.17 -2.57 -20.65
N SER A 87 -17.07 -1.73 -20.12
CA SER A 87 -17.66 -1.95 -18.79
C SER A 87 -18.44 -3.27 -18.71
N ALA A 88 -19.21 -3.62 -19.75
CA ALA A 88 -19.91 -4.90 -19.82
C ALA A 88 -18.94 -6.10 -19.88
N ALA A 89 -17.86 -6.00 -20.68
CA ALA A 89 -16.83 -7.03 -20.78
C ALA A 89 -16.10 -7.23 -19.45
N LEU A 90 -15.71 -6.15 -18.77
CA LEU A 90 -15.10 -6.20 -17.43
C LEU A 90 -16.02 -6.86 -16.41
N LYS A 91 -17.31 -6.54 -16.45
CA LYS A 91 -18.31 -7.16 -15.58
C LYS A 91 -18.44 -8.66 -15.83
N LEU A 92 -18.47 -9.09 -17.09
CA LEU A 92 -18.53 -10.51 -17.46
C LEU A 92 -17.28 -11.27 -17.04
N LEU A 93 -16.10 -10.66 -17.19
CA LEU A 93 -14.84 -11.23 -16.72
C LEU A 93 -14.85 -11.42 -15.20
N LYS A 94 -15.33 -10.42 -14.45
CA LYS A 94 -15.40 -10.49 -12.98
C LYS A 94 -16.41 -11.53 -12.48
N GLU A 95 -17.59 -11.58 -13.07
CA GLU A 95 -18.73 -12.33 -12.52
C GLU A 95 -18.89 -13.74 -13.11
N ALA A 96 -18.57 -13.93 -14.40
CA ALA A 96 -18.91 -15.15 -15.14
C ALA A 96 -17.69 -15.91 -15.69
N TYR A 97 -16.59 -15.21 -15.99
CA TYR A 97 -15.39 -15.79 -16.62
C TYR A 97 -14.07 -15.36 -15.96
N PRO A 98 -13.92 -15.50 -14.62
CA PRO A 98 -12.71 -15.07 -13.92
C PRO A 98 -11.44 -15.80 -14.40
N GLU A 99 -11.57 -17.04 -14.88
CA GLU A 99 -10.47 -17.83 -15.41
C GLU A 99 -9.86 -17.26 -16.70
N LEU A 100 -10.55 -16.35 -17.38
CA LEU A 100 -10.06 -15.68 -18.59
C LEU A 100 -9.26 -14.41 -18.29
N ILE A 101 -9.26 -13.91 -17.05
CA ILE A 101 -8.60 -12.64 -16.69
C ILE A 101 -7.09 -12.71 -16.95
N ASN A 102 -6.41 -13.77 -16.54
CA ASN A 102 -4.99 -13.96 -16.80
C ASN A 102 -4.67 -13.99 -18.32
N ILE A 103 -5.58 -14.58 -19.13
CA ILE A 103 -5.41 -14.66 -20.59
C ILE A 103 -5.57 -13.28 -21.23
N LEU A 104 -6.54 -12.50 -20.75
CA LEU A 104 -6.92 -11.20 -21.32
C LEU A 104 -6.27 -10.01 -20.58
N ARG A 105 -5.33 -10.23 -19.65
CA ARG A 105 -4.78 -9.16 -18.80
C ARG A 105 -4.19 -7.98 -19.56
N GLU A 106 -3.56 -8.21 -20.72
CA GLU A 106 -3.04 -7.14 -21.58
C GLU A 106 -4.17 -6.33 -22.23
N ASP A 107 -5.26 -6.98 -22.65
CA ASP A 107 -6.43 -6.32 -23.23
C ASP A 107 -7.21 -5.53 -22.15
N ILE A 108 -7.34 -6.09 -20.94
CA ILE A 108 -7.91 -5.39 -19.78
C ILE A 108 -7.07 -4.17 -19.43
N PHE A 109 -5.74 -4.33 -19.44
CA PHE A 109 -4.81 -3.24 -19.19
C PHE A 109 -4.93 -2.14 -20.25
N ALA A 110 -4.98 -2.50 -21.53
CA ALA A 110 -5.20 -1.54 -22.62
C ALA A 110 -6.51 -0.75 -22.44
N ALA A 111 -7.60 -1.43 -22.07
CA ALA A 111 -8.87 -0.76 -21.75
C ALA A 111 -8.72 0.23 -20.59
N ALA A 112 -7.94 -0.12 -19.57
CA ALA A 112 -7.66 0.75 -18.42
C ALA A 112 -6.89 2.02 -18.77
N LEU A 113 -6.21 2.06 -19.92
CA LEU A 113 -5.48 3.24 -20.40
C LEU A 113 -6.36 4.24 -21.15
N SER A 114 -7.60 3.87 -21.46
CA SER A 114 -8.56 4.75 -22.13
C SER A 114 -8.82 6.05 -21.36
N ASP A 115 -9.42 7.03 -22.04
CA ASP A 115 -9.76 8.34 -21.46
C ASP A 115 -10.90 8.27 -20.43
N SER A 116 -11.62 7.14 -20.36
CA SER A 116 -12.70 6.97 -19.39
C SER A 116 -12.15 6.59 -18.01
N LEU A 117 -12.22 7.53 -17.06
CA LEU A 117 -11.83 7.29 -15.66
C LEU A 117 -12.57 6.11 -15.04
N LYS A 118 -13.86 5.93 -15.39
CA LYS A 118 -14.66 4.79 -14.94
C LYS A 118 -14.08 3.46 -15.40
N ILE A 119 -13.69 3.35 -16.68
CA ILE A 119 -13.08 2.12 -17.22
C ILE A 119 -11.69 1.92 -16.62
N CYS A 120 -10.91 2.99 -16.48
CA CYS A 120 -9.61 2.95 -15.81
C CYS A 120 -9.72 2.36 -14.39
N LYS A 121 -10.71 2.83 -13.61
CA LYS A 121 -11.02 2.36 -12.26
C LYS A 121 -11.49 0.91 -12.25
N GLU A 122 -12.49 0.55 -13.07
CA GLU A 122 -13.04 -0.82 -13.13
C GLU A 122 -11.98 -1.85 -13.54
N ALA A 123 -11.24 -1.57 -14.62
CA ALA A 123 -10.20 -2.46 -15.13
C ALA A 123 -8.99 -2.52 -14.19
N GLY A 124 -8.59 -1.37 -13.61
CA GLY A 124 -7.51 -1.29 -12.65
C GLY A 124 -7.81 -2.08 -11.37
N MET A 125 -9.03 -1.97 -10.83
CA MET A 125 -9.48 -2.75 -9.68
C MET A 125 -9.50 -4.26 -9.99
N LEU A 126 -10.01 -4.65 -11.17
CA LEU A 126 -10.03 -6.06 -11.58
C LEU A 126 -8.61 -6.64 -11.64
N LEU A 127 -7.67 -5.92 -12.26
CA LEU A 127 -6.28 -6.37 -12.35
C LEU A 127 -5.55 -6.33 -11.01
N LEU A 128 -5.82 -5.36 -10.15
CA LEU A 128 -5.25 -5.33 -8.79
C LEU A 128 -5.70 -6.55 -7.97
N GLN A 129 -6.96 -6.94 -8.10
CA GLN A 129 -7.52 -8.04 -7.35
C GLN A 129 -7.03 -9.40 -7.85
N GLU A 130 -7.00 -9.61 -9.18
CA GLU A 130 -6.76 -10.93 -9.76
C GLU A 130 -5.29 -11.12 -10.21
N GLU A 131 -4.67 -10.07 -10.73
CA GLU A 131 -3.30 -10.06 -11.28
C GLU A 131 -2.38 -8.99 -10.63
N PRO A 132 -2.29 -8.88 -9.28
CA PRO A 132 -1.50 -7.85 -8.60
C PRO A 132 -0.02 -7.83 -9.02
N ASP A 133 0.62 -8.98 -9.25
CA ASP A 133 2.02 -9.04 -9.70
C ASP A 133 2.24 -8.37 -11.06
N TYR A 134 1.25 -8.50 -11.96
CA TYR A 134 1.27 -7.87 -13.27
C TYR A 134 1.19 -6.34 -13.17
N ILE A 135 0.37 -5.83 -12.24
CA ILE A 135 0.22 -4.40 -11.98
C ILE A 135 1.41 -3.82 -11.19
N ASN A 136 1.97 -4.58 -10.25
CA ASN A 136 3.12 -4.17 -9.45
C ASN A 136 4.38 -3.96 -10.30
N GLN A 137 4.48 -4.60 -11.47
CA GLN A 137 5.53 -4.33 -12.48
C GLN A 137 5.33 -2.98 -13.22
N ARG A 138 4.21 -2.28 -13.00
CA ARG A 138 3.80 -1.05 -13.69
C ARG A 138 3.51 0.08 -12.68
N PRO A 139 4.54 0.60 -11.98
CA PRO A 139 4.36 1.58 -10.90
C PRO A 139 3.67 2.88 -11.35
N TRP A 140 3.87 3.29 -12.60
CA TRP A 140 3.19 4.48 -13.15
C TRP A 140 1.66 4.30 -13.20
N PHE A 141 1.17 3.08 -13.40
CA PHE A 141 -0.26 2.80 -13.45
C PHE A 141 -0.85 2.76 -12.03
N LEU A 142 -0.13 2.20 -11.07
CA LEU A 142 -0.47 2.32 -9.64
C LEU A 142 -0.56 3.79 -9.21
N LYS A 143 0.38 4.64 -9.66
CA LYS A 143 0.31 6.08 -9.42
C LYS A 143 -0.92 6.73 -10.04
N ARG A 144 -1.31 6.33 -11.26
CA ARG A 144 -2.55 6.79 -11.89
C ARG A 144 -3.78 6.37 -11.08
N LEU A 145 -3.86 5.10 -10.64
CA LEU A 145 -4.95 4.63 -9.79
C LEU A 145 -5.00 5.36 -8.44
N ALA A 146 -3.86 5.62 -7.82
CA ALA A 146 -3.79 6.44 -6.60
C ALA A 146 -4.32 7.87 -6.82
N SER A 147 -4.01 8.49 -7.97
CA SER A 147 -4.55 9.83 -8.30
C SER A 147 -6.07 9.82 -8.53
N ILE A 148 -6.62 8.73 -9.08
CA ILE A 148 -8.07 8.55 -9.20
C ILE A 148 -8.69 8.37 -7.81
N ALA A 149 -8.02 7.61 -6.95
CA ALA A 149 -8.44 7.40 -5.57
C ALA A 149 -8.39 8.69 -4.73
N GLU A 150 -7.55 9.67 -5.08
CA GLU A 150 -7.47 11.00 -4.43
C GLU A 150 -8.52 12.00 -4.93
N ALA A 151 -9.14 11.74 -6.08
CA ALA A 151 -10.10 12.65 -6.68
C ALA A 151 -11.27 12.97 -5.72
N PRO A 152 -11.89 14.17 -5.84
CA PRO A 152 -12.99 14.62 -4.98
C PRO A 152 -14.33 13.94 -5.32
N GLU A 153 -14.33 12.60 -5.37
CA GLU A 153 -15.53 11.76 -5.41
C GLU A 153 -15.93 11.36 -3.97
N PRO A 154 -17.21 11.06 -3.72
CA PRO A 154 -17.66 10.55 -2.42
C PRO A 154 -16.81 9.36 -1.97
N VAL A 155 -16.45 9.30 -0.68
CA VAL A 155 -15.60 8.24 -0.11
C VAL A 155 -16.15 6.85 -0.47
N ALA A 156 -17.46 6.64 -0.36
CA ALA A 156 -18.13 5.38 -0.69
C ALA A 156 -17.85 4.90 -2.13
N GLU A 157 -17.68 5.81 -3.10
CA GLU A 157 -17.44 5.44 -4.49
C GLU A 157 -15.99 5.03 -4.74
N ARG A 158 -15.03 5.54 -3.97
CA ARG A 158 -13.59 5.32 -4.17
C ARG A 158 -12.95 4.40 -3.12
N LEU A 159 -13.64 4.12 -2.01
CA LEU A 159 -13.12 3.29 -0.91
C LEU A 159 -12.61 1.92 -1.40
N SER A 160 -13.37 1.22 -2.24
CA SER A 160 -12.96 -0.10 -2.73
C SER A 160 -11.62 -0.06 -3.49
N LEU A 161 -11.34 1.03 -4.22
CA LEU A 161 -10.05 1.23 -4.87
C LEU A 161 -8.95 1.53 -3.85
N ILE A 162 -9.23 2.41 -2.87
CA ILE A 162 -8.28 2.74 -1.80
C ILE A 162 -7.89 1.47 -1.03
N VAL A 163 -8.87 0.68 -0.60
CA VAL A 163 -8.66 -0.60 0.11
C VAL A 163 -7.79 -1.56 -0.70
N LEU A 164 -8.07 -1.74 -1.99
CA LEU A 164 -7.28 -2.60 -2.87
C LEU A 164 -5.85 -2.10 -3.03
N LEU A 165 -5.64 -0.80 -3.21
CA LEU A 165 -4.31 -0.21 -3.30
C LEU A 165 -3.52 -0.39 -2.00
N CYS A 166 -4.17 -0.22 -0.84
CA CYS A 166 -3.54 -0.44 0.46
C CYS A 166 -3.14 -1.91 0.68
N LYS A 167 -3.98 -2.85 0.23
CA LYS A 167 -3.76 -4.30 0.39
C LYS A 167 -2.70 -4.84 -0.58
N GLU A 168 -2.85 -4.55 -1.86
CA GLU A 168 -2.14 -5.26 -2.95
C GLU A 168 -0.87 -4.52 -3.44
N ALA A 169 -0.80 -3.20 -3.24
CA ALA A 169 0.32 -2.38 -3.70
C ALA A 169 1.31 -2.01 -2.58
N ASN A 170 1.37 -2.78 -1.49
CA ASN A 170 2.06 -2.43 -0.24
C ASN A 170 3.50 -1.84 -0.42
N SER A 171 4.32 -2.45 -1.29
CA SER A 171 5.70 -2.01 -1.60
C SER A 171 5.78 -0.76 -2.47
N PHE A 172 4.71 -0.46 -3.22
CA PHE A 172 4.61 0.63 -4.18
C PHE A 172 3.36 1.49 -3.92
N ASN A 173 2.95 1.62 -2.66
CA ASN A 173 1.66 2.23 -2.34
C ASN A 173 1.75 3.74 -2.59
N PHE A 174 1.32 4.25 -3.74
CA PHE A 174 1.44 5.69 -4.03
C PHE A 174 0.38 6.55 -3.32
N LEU A 175 -0.47 5.98 -2.48
CA LEU A 175 -1.44 6.72 -1.69
C LEU A 175 -0.74 7.55 -0.60
N GLN A 176 -1.23 8.77 -0.42
CA GLN A 176 -0.86 9.68 0.65
C GLN A 176 -2.15 10.17 1.32
N LEU A 177 -2.86 9.28 2.04
CA LEU A 177 -4.14 9.62 2.67
C LEU A 177 -4.00 10.82 3.62
N GLU A 178 -2.84 11.02 4.23
CA GLU A 178 -2.54 12.16 5.10
C GLU A 178 -2.73 13.52 4.40
N HIS A 179 -2.68 13.56 3.07
CA HIS A 179 -2.86 14.75 2.23
C HIS A 179 -4.30 14.90 1.70
N TYR A 180 -5.16 13.91 1.90
CA TYR A 180 -6.52 13.97 1.36
C TYR A 180 -7.36 14.99 2.15
N PRO A 181 -8.21 15.77 1.45
CA PRO A 181 -9.06 16.77 2.12
C PRO A 181 -10.08 16.12 3.08
N ASP A 182 -10.47 14.88 2.82
CA ASP A 182 -11.46 14.08 3.55
C ASP A 182 -10.84 12.83 4.18
N LYS A 183 -9.55 12.89 4.52
CA LYS A 183 -8.78 11.79 5.10
C LYS A 183 -9.41 11.14 6.34
N ASP A 184 -10.03 11.95 7.20
CA ASP A 184 -10.67 11.45 8.42
C ASP A 184 -11.95 10.66 8.09
N GLU A 185 -12.70 11.07 7.06
CA GLU A 185 -13.87 10.34 6.55
C GLU A 185 -13.45 9.01 5.93
N VAL A 186 -12.35 9.00 5.15
CA VAL A 186 -11.79 7.76 4.61
C VAL A 186 -11.43 6.79 5.73
N VAL A 187 -10.69 7.23 6.75
CA VAL A 187 -10.32 6.39 7.89
C VAL A 187 -11.54 5.87 8.65
N ALA A 188 -12.54 6.72 8.90
CA ALA A 188 -13.78 6.32 9.56
C ALA A 188 -14.50 5.21 8.76
N GLU A 189 -14.54 5.34 7.44
CA GLU A 189 -15.16 4.33 6.58
C GLU A 189 -14.37 3.01 6.60
N PHE A 190 -13.02 3.06 6.58
CA PHE A 190 -12.16 1.88 6.76
C PHE A 190 -12.49 1.13 8.06
N ILE A 191 -12.60 1.85 9.18
CA ILE A 191 -12.92 1.25 10.49
C ILE A 191 -14.34 0.70 10.50
N SER A 192 -15.31 1.46 9.98
CA SER A 192 -16.73 1.06 10.00
C SER A 192 -17.02 -0.19 9.16
N GLN A 193 -16.24 -0.41 8.09
CA GLN A 193 -16.34 -1.58 7.22
C GLN A 193 -15.33 -2.69 7.60
N GLU A 194 -14.67 -2.57 8.75
CA GLU A 194 -13.72 -3.55 9.28
C GLU A 194 -12.49 -3.82 8.38
N HIS A 195 -12.08 -2.86 7.55
CA HIS A 195 -10.89 -2.95 6.67
C HIS A 195 -9.57 -2.69 7.43
N TYR A 196 -9.40 -3.29 8.61
CA TYR A 196 -8.25 -3.05 9.50
C TYR A 196 -6.91 -3.46 8.89
N LEU A 197 -6.83 -4.63 8.25
CA LEU A 197 -5.58 -5.11 7.66
C LEU A 197 -5.10 -4.18 6.54
N PRO A 198 -5.92 -3.83 5.52
CA PRO A 198 -5.52 -2.84 4.52
C PRO A 198 -5.09 -1.50 5.13
N LEU A 199 -5.79 -0.98 6.15
CA LEU A 199 -5.40 0.26 6.82
C LEU A 199 -4.03 0.13 7.52
N ALA A 200 -3.77 -0.97 8.23
CA ALA A 200 -2.47 -1.25 8.85
C ALA A 200 -1.34 -1.32 7.81
N LEU A 201 -1.56 -1.99 6.67
CA LEU A 201 -0.56 -2.09 5.59
C LEU A 201 -0.26 -0.70 4.98
N TYR A 202 -1.28 0.14 4.82
CA TYR A 202 -1.08 1.53 4.41
C TYR A 202 -0.27 2.31 5.44
N LEU A 203 -0.67 2.28 6.72
CA LEU A 203 0.02 3.00 7.79
C LEU A 203 1.49 2.59 7.88
N ARG A 204 1.77 1.28 7.83
CA ARG A 204 3.14 0.76 7.75
C ARG A 204 3.92 1.41 6.61
N SER A 205 3.37 1.37 5.40
CA SER A 205 4.00 1.93 4.19
C SER A 205 4.19 3.45 4.25
N ALA A 206 3.21 4.18 4.79
CA ALA A 206 3.27 5.64 4.96
C ALA A 206 4.32 6.04 6.00
N LEU A 207 4.31 5.39 7.17
CA LEU A 207 5.27 5.63 8.25
C LEU A 207 6.70 5.25 7.83
N THR A 208 6.91 4.15 7.12
CA THR A 208 8.24 3.78 6.60
C THR A 208 8.82 4.83 5.66
N ARG A 209 7.99 5.48 4.84
CA ARG A 209 8.43 6.45 3.83
C ARG A 209 8.43 7.90 4.29
N TRP A 210 7.90 8.18 5.49
CA TRP A 210 7.93 9.52 6.04
C TRP A 210 9.38 9.94 6.33
N GLU A 211 9.75 11.12 5.85
CA GLU A 211 11.09 11.68 5.95
C GLU A 211 11.03 13.12 6.51
N PRO A 212 11.92 13.51 7.43
CA PRO A 212 11.83 14.79 8.16
C PRO A 212 12.07 16.02 7.28
N VAL A 213 12.71 15.87 6.12
CA VAL A 213 13.02 17.00 5.22
C VAL A 213 11.84 17.38 4.32
N ALA A 214 11.00 16.39 3.97
CA ALA A 214 9.89 16.57 3.04
C ALA A 214 8.51 16.45 3.70
N GLY A 215 8.44 15.77 4.86
CA GLY A 215 7.19 15.51 5.57
C GLY A 215 6.84 16.60 6.59
N ASP A 216 5.55 16.85 6.76
CA ASP A 216 5.02 17.67 7.85
C ASP A 216 4.92 16.81 9.13
N PRO A 217 5.50 17.24 10.27
CA PRO A 217 5.30 16.58 11.56
C PRO A 217 3.82 16.42 11.97
N ALA A 218 2.92 17.29 11.51
CA ALA A 218 1.48 17.15 11.75
C ALA A 218 0.90 15.92 11.03
N HIS A 219 1.39 15.59 9.84
CA HIS A 219 0.99 14.38 9.14
C HIS A 219 1.51 13.13 9.85
N LEU A 220 2.73 13.16 10.37
CA LEU A 220 3.25 12.07 11.19
C LEU A 220 2.41 11.84 12.45
N ALA A 221 2.09 12.92 13.18
CA ALA A 221 1.22 12.82 14.35
C ALA A 221 -0.16 12.25 14.00
N TRP A 222 -0.75 12.67 12.87
CA TRP A 222 -2.00 12.12 12.37
C TRP A 222 -1.90 10.62 12.05
N LEU A 223 -0.85 10.17 11.36
CA LEU A 223 -0.64 8.75 11.05
C LEU A 223 -0.54 7.89 12.33
N ILE A 224 0.21 8.36 13.33
CA ILE A 224 0.33 7.66 14.62
C ILE A 224 -1.01 7.62 15.35
N LYS A 225 -1.76 8.73 15.36
CA LYS A 225 -3.12 8.77 15.93
C LYS A 225 -4.04 7.74 15.28
N VAL A 226 -4.06 7.68 13.95
CA VAL A 226 -4.89 6.72 13.19
C VAL A 226 -4.49 5.28 13.52
N TYR A 227 -3.19 5.00 13.66
CA TYR A 227 -2.72 3.68 14.11
C TYR A 227 -3.28 3.32 15.49
N THR A 228 -3.18 4.22 16.48
CA THR A 228 -3.69 3.96 17.83
C THR A 228 -5.21 3.76 17.85
N GLU A 229 -5.96 4.58 17.11
CA GLU A 229 -7.42 4.46 16.99
C GLU A 229 -7.84 3.14 16.33
N MET A 230 -7.19 2.78 15.22
CA MET A 230 -7.43 1.54 14.50
C MET A 230 -7.15 0.32 15.39
N LYS A 231 -6.00 0.29 16.08
CA LYS A 231 -5.59 -0.82 16.93
C LYS A 231 -6.55 -1.06 18.08
N ASN A 232 -7.01 0.01 18.73
CA ASN A 232 -8.00 -0.09 19.80
C ASN A 232 -9.36 -0.60 19.29
N SER A 233 -9.68 -0.31 18.02
CA SER A 233 -10.94 -0.73 17.39
C SER A 233 -10.89 -2.14 16.81
N SER A 234 -9.73 -2.82 16.77
CA SER A 234 -9.53 -4.07 16.04
C SER A 234 -9.33 -5.31 16.92
N GLU A 235 -9.63 -5.25 18.23
CA GLU A 235 -9.25 -6.27 19.24
C GLU A 235 -9.76 -7.70 18.91
N HIS A 236 -10.83 -7.81 18.13
CA HIS A 236 -11.50 -9.07 17.80
C HIS A 236 -11.53 -9.38 16.29
N ASN A 237 -10.82 -8.59 15.48
CA ASN A 237 -10.81 -8.76 14.04
C ASN A 237 -9.67 -9.66 13.57
N GLU A 238 -9.85 -10.24 12.38
CA GLU A 238 -8.88 -11.11 11.75
C GLU A 238 -8.34 -10.47 10.48
N GLY A 239 -7.06 -10.72 10.18
CA GLY A 239 -6.44 -10.37 8.92
C GLY A 239 -6.61 -11.50 7.90
N GLU A 240 -6.80 -11.15 6.64
CA GLU A 240 -6.83 -12.11 5.53
C GLU A 240 -5.44 -12.25 4.89
N LEU A 241 -4.94 -13.49 4.81
CA LEU A 241 -3.77 -13.85 4.03
C LEU A 241 -4.18 -14.72 2.84
N THR A 242 -3.97 -14.21 1.63
CA THR A 242 -4.19 -14.98 0.39
C THR A 242 -2.89 -15.61 -0.09
N LEU A 243 -2.85 -16.93 -0.14
CA LEU A 243 -1.77 -17.72 -0.71
C LEU A 243 -2.14 -18.15 -2.13
N LYS A 244 -1.39 -17.68 -3.13
CA LYS A 244 -1.58 -18.08 -4.53
C LYS A 244 -0.96 -19.45 -4.78
N GLY A 245 -1.81 -20.44 -5.08
CA GLY A 245 -1.39 -21.77 -5.52
C GLY A 245 -1.54 -21.92 -7.04
N GLN A 246 -0.85 -22.90 -7.64
CA GLN A 246 -0.90 -23.16 -9.09
C GLN A 246 -2.30 -23.53 -9.62
N GLN A 247 -3.19 -24.05 -8.78
CA GLN A 247 -4.55 -24.47 -9.17
C GLN A 247 -5.66 -23.73 -8.43
N LYS A 248 -5.37 -23.14 -7.26
CA LYS A 248 -6.35 -22.40 -6.47
C LYS A 248 -5.66 -21.45 -5.50
N ASN A 249 -6.27 -20.28 -5.30
CA ASN A 249 -5.91 -19.38 -4.21
C ASN A 249 -6.54 -19.89 -2.91
N ILE A 250 -5.74 -19.93 -1.84
CA ILE A 250 -6.21 -20.28 -0.49
C ILE A 250 -6.21 -18.99 0.31
N SER A 251 -7.37 -18.58 0.81
CA SER A 251 -7.50 -17.46 1.74
C SER A 251 -7.60 -17.99 3.16
N ILE A 252 -6.77 -17.44 4.06
CA ILE A 252 -6.70 -17.79 5.48
C ILE A 252 -7.02 -16.52 6.26
N HIS A 253 -8.06 -16.56 7.09
CA HIS A 253 -8.34 -15.52 8.06
C HIS A 253 -7.72 -15.90 9.41
N SER A 254 -6.96 -14.99 10.00
CA SER A 254 -6.28 -15.23 11.27
C SER A 254 -6.00 -13.92 12.00
N LYS A 255 -6.24 -13.92 13.31
CA LYS A 255 -5.85 -12.82 14.19
C LYS A 255 -4.35 -12.52 14.12
N PHE A 256 -3.50 -13.55 13.99
CA PHE A 256 -2.05 -13.39 13.92
C PHE A 256 -1.59 -12.59 12.70
N VAL A 257 -2.33 -12.63 11.60
CA VAL A 257 -1.99 -11.85 10.39
C VAL A 257 -2.18 -10.36 10.66
N LEU A 258 -3.28 -9.99 11.31
CA LEU A 258 -3.54 -8.61 11.69
C LEU A 258 -2.57 -8.15 12.79
N GLU A 259 -2.33 -8.98 13.82
CA GLU A 259 -1.37 -8.68 14.89
C GLU A 259 0.05 -8.43 14.34
N ALA A 260 0.50 -9.23 13.37
CA ALA A 260 1.79 -9.02 12.72
C ALA A 260 1.82 -7.68 11.97
N ALA A 261 0.78 -7.35 11.20
CA ALA A 261 0.70 -6.08 10.48
C ALA A 261 0.66 -4.87 11.43
N LEU A 262 -0.06 -4.98 12.56
CA LEU A 262 -0.10 -3.96 13.61
C LEU A 262 1.27 -3.76 14.25
N TYR A 263 1.97 -4.85 14.59
CA TYR A 263 3.32 -4.78 15.16
C TYR A 263 4.31 -4.15 14.18
N GLU A 264 4.31 -4.55 12.90
CA GLU A 264 5.18 -3.93 11.90
C GLU A 264 4.86 -2.45 11.68
N THR A 265 3.60 -2.06 11.83
CA THR A 265 3.18 -0.64 11.80
C THR A 265 3.74 0.11 13.00
N ALA A 266 3.74 -0.49 14.19
CA ALA A 266 4.34 0.08 15.39
C ALA A 266 5.85 0.31 15.22
N VAL A 267 6.57 -0.68 14.67
CA VAL A 267 8.00 -0.56 14.33
C VAL A 267 8.23 0.60 13.36
N ALA A 268 7.46 0.66 12.26
CA ALA A 268 7.58 1.74 11.29
C ALA A 268 7.28 3.12 11.90
N GLY A 269 6.31 3.19 12.81
CA GLY A 269 5.96 4.39 13.56
C GLY A 269 7.07 4.87 14.50
N ALA A 270 7.63 3.96 15.28
CA ALA A 270 8.77 4.23 16.15
C ALA A 270 9.95 4.80 15.35
N ASP A 271 10.31 4.15 14.24
CA ASP A 271 11.41 4.61 13.39
C ASP A 271 11.12 5.97 12.74
N ALA A 272 9.87 6.25 12.35
CA ALA A 272 9.47 7.55 11.83
C ALA A 272 9.61 8.66 12.88
N ILE A 273 9.25 8.39 14.13
CA ILE A 273 9.44 9.31 15.26
C ILE A 273 10.94 9.58 15.49
N ILE A 274 11.79 8.55 15.45
CA ILE A 274 13.25 8.73 15.56
C ILE A 274 13.81 9.59 14.42
N ARG A 275 13.39 9.34 13.18
CA ARG A 275 13.77 10.20 12.04
C ARG A 275 13.29 11.64 12.23
N CYS A 276 12.10 11.84 12.80
CA CYS A 276 11.55 13.16 13.13
C CYS A 276 12.42 13.89 14.15
N ILE A 277 12.76 13.25 15.27
CA ILE A 277 13.61 13.81 16.34
C ILE A 277 15.00 14.16 15.81
N ASN A 278 15.59 13.31 14.96
CA ASN A 278 16.89 13.58 14.35
C ASN A 278 16.85 14.64 13.23
N GLY A 279 15.65 14.99 12.77
CA GLY A 279 15.40 15.90 11.68
C GLY A 279 15.63 17.38 12.01
N PRO A 280 15.51 18.28 11.01
CA PRO A 280 15.62 19.71 11.22
C PRO A 280 14.56 20.20 12.22
N GLY A 281 14.98 20.85 13.31
CA GLY A 281 14.07 21.34 14.35
C GLY A 281 13.38 20.23 15.14
N GLY A 282 13.99 19.04 15.22
CA GLY A 282 13.48 17.91 16.00
C GLY A 282 13.45 18.14 17.51
N GLU A 283 14.24 19.10 17.99
CA GLU A 283 14.15 19.66 19.34
C GLU A 283 12.70 20.13 19.61
N HIS A 284 12.13 19.69 20.72
CA HIS A 284 10.76 19.95 21.19
C HIS A 284 9.62 19.25 20.43
N LEU A 285 9.91 18.40 19.43
CA LEU A 285 8.86 17.65 18.73
C LEU A 285 8.35 16.45 19.52
N TRP A 286 9.08 15.99 20.54
CA TRP A 286 8.66 14.88 21.40
C TRP A 286 7.24 15.05 21.97
N ASN A 287 6.89 16.26 22.40
CA ASN A 287 5.59 16.53 23.03
C ASN A 287 4.40 16.17 22.13
N LYS A 288 4.58 16.23 20.80
CA LYS A 288 3.55 15.84 19.83
C LYS A 288 3.25 14.34 19.82
N PHE A 289 4.17 13.52 20.34
CA PHE A 289 4.08 12.06 20.30
C PHE A 289 3.89 11.41 21.66
N SER A 290 4.08 12.18 22.74
CA SER A 290 4.02 11.70 24.12
C SER A 290 2.71 10.96 24.46
N GLU A 291 1.57 11.45 23.98
CA GLU A 291 0.26 10.80 24.21
C GLU A 291 0.14 9.42 23.56
N TYR A 292 0.85 9.19 22.45
CA TYR A 292 0.79 7.91 21.72
C TYR A 292 1.67 6.82 22.35
N MET A 293 2.53 7.19 23.30
CA MET A 293 3.32 6.24 24.09
C MET A 293 2.49 5.48 25.13
N SER A 294 1.17 5.75 25.18
CA SER A 294 0.21 4.87 25.84
C SER A 294 0.08 3.52 25.10
N ASP A 295 0.39 3.47 23.81
CA ASP A 295 0.44 2.21 23.06
C ASP A 295 1.70 1.43 23.42
N LYS A 296 1.52 0.22 23.96
CA LYS A 296 2.62 -0.60 24.47
C LYS A 296 3.64 -0.96 23.37
N ASP A 297 3.16 -1.43 22.22
CA ASP A 297 4.06 -1.92 21.15
C ASP A 297 4.86 -0.76 20.55
N LEU A 298 4.21 0.39 20.30
CA LEU A 298 4.90 1.60 19.84
C LEU A 298 5.93 2.09 20.86
N ALA A 299 5.61 2.06 22.16
CA ALA A 299 6.52 2.46 23.23
C ALA A 299 7.73 1.53 23.34
N GLU A 300 7.53 0.20 23.25
CA GLU A 300 8.63 -0.77 23.28
C GLU A 300 9.59 -0.58 22.09
N GLU A 301 9.04 -0.46 20.88
CA GLU A 301 9.85 -0.28 19.67
C GLU A 301 10.56 1.08 19.64
N LEU A 302 9.91 2.16 20.12
CA LEU A 302 10.56 3.45 20.22
C LEU A 302 11.76 3.40 21.19
N LEU A 303 11.58 2.84 22.38
CA LEU A 303 12.68 2.70 23.34
C LEU A 303 13.81 1.84 22.75
N LEU A 304 13.47 0.76 22.04
CA LEU A 304 14.46 -0.08 21.38
C LEU A 304 15.24 0.71 20.32
N SER A 305 14.57 1.49 19.48
CA SER A 305 15.23 2.34 18.48
C SER A 305 16.07 3.45 19.12
N LEU A 306 15.59 4.10 20.19
CA LEU A 306 16.37 5.07 20.98
C LEU A 306 17.64 4.46 21.57
N SER A 307 17.57 3.22 22.07
CA SER A 307 18.76 2.54 22.62
C SER A 307 19.86 2.30 21.58
N ARG A 308 19.49 2.33 20.30
CA ARG A 308 20.40 2.18 19.15
C ARG A 308 20.81 3.53 18.55
N ASP A 309 20.17 4.63 18.95
CA ASP A 309 20.45 5.98 18.48
C ASP A 309 20.77 6.95 19.64
N PRO A 310 22.05 7.05 20.02
CA PRO A 310 22.54 7.96 21.05
C PRO A 310 22.11 9.42 20.90
N ARG A 311 21.96 9.92 19.66
CA ARG A 311 21.63 11.32 19.41
C ARG A 311 20.16 11.56 19.68
N ALA A 312 19.28 10.71 19.12
CA ALA A 312 17.85 10.81 19.37
C ALA A 312 17.55 10.66 20.87
N LEU A 313 18.27 9.76 21.57
CA LEU A 313 18.16 9.59 23.01
C LEU A 313 18.57 10.85 23.80
N ALA A 314 19.65 11.52 23.39
CA ALA A 314 20.12 12.75 24.05
C ALA A 314 19.11 13.89 23.86
N ILE A 315 18.64 14.12 22.64
CA ILE A 315 17.61 15.14 22.33
C ILE A 315 16.34 14.85 23.13
N LEU A 316 15.92 13.58 23.18
CA LEU A 316 14.78 13.18 23.97
C LEU A 316 14.99 13.45 25.46
N ALA A 317 16.17 13.19 26.02
CA ALA A 317 16.48 13.46 27.43
C ALA A 317 16.60 14.97 27.74
N GLU A 318 16.89 15.81 26.75
CA GLU A 318 16.89 17.26 26.87
C GLU A 318 15.46 17.83 26.81
N ASP A 319 14.62 17.29 25.93
CA ASP A 319 13.21 17.67 25.78
C ASP A 319 12.33 17.11 26.90
N MET A 320 12.60 15.87 27.31
CA MET A 320 12.00 15.21 28.46
C MET A 320 12.91 15.47 29.66
N LEU A 321 12.56 16.40 30.55
CA LEU A 321 13.02 16.35 31.94
C LEU A 321 12.34 15.17 32.69
N LEU A 322 12.46 13.99 32.08
CA LEU A 322 11.94 12.64 32.30
C LEU A 322 10.83 12.49 33.35
N ASP A 323 9.59 12.78 32.92
CA ASP A 323 8.42 12.12 33.47
C ASP A 323 8.31 10.71 32.85
N THR A 324 8.71 9.70 33.61
CA THR A 324 8.66 8.29 33.18
C THR A 324 7.23 7.74 33.09
N SER A 325 6.22 8.49 33.55
CA SER A 325 4.81 8.10 33.45
C SER A 325 4.24 8.21 32.03
N GLY A 326 4.96 8.85 31.11
CA GLY A 326 4.54 8.99 29.70
C GLY A 326 4.56 7.68 28.89
N PHE A 327 5.32 6.66 29.33
CA PHE A 327 5.37 5.37 28.64
C PHE A 327 4.47 4.35 29.35
N ASN A 328 3.61 3.65 28.60
CA ASN A 328 2.82 2.53 29.13
C ASN A 328 3.66 1.25 29.27
N LEU A 329 4.76 1.36 30.03
CA LEU A 329 5.72 0.30 30.29
C LEU A 329 6.10 0.26 31.77
N LEU A 330 6.49 -0.92 32.25
CA LEU A 330 7.02 -1.05 33.60
C LEU A 330 8.31 -0.22 33.74
N PRO A 331 8.50 0.53 34.85
CA PRO A 331 9.71 1.34 35.04
C PRO A 331 11.02 0.56 34.87
N THR A 332 11.03 -0.72 35.24
CA THR A 332 12.18 -1.61 35.08
C THR A 332 12.55 -1.87 33.62
N ALA A 333 11.56 -1.97 32.73
CA ALA A 333 11.78 -2.13 31.29
C ALA A 333 12.36 -0.84 30.70
N VAL A 334 11.78 0.31 31.06
CA VAL A 334 12.26 1.63 30.64
C VAL A 334 13.72 1.84 31.05
N ILE A 335 14.05 1.63 32.33
CA ILE A 335 15.41 1.79 32.86
C ILE A 335 16.39 0.87 32.12
N LYS A 336 16.02 -0.40 31.88
CA LYS A 336 16.88 -1.36 31.19
C LYS A 336 17.25 -0.88 29.78
N VAL A 337 16.26 -0.41 29.03
CA VAL A 337 16.47 0.03 27.64
C VAL A 337 17.26 1.34 27.57
N LEU A 338 16.93 2.32 28.42
CA LEU A 338 17.70 3.56 28.54
C LEU A 338 19.16 3.30 28.94
N SER A 339 19.39 2.34 29.85
CA SER A 339 20.74 1.94 30.26
C SER A 339 21.56 1.37 29.10
N HIS A 340 20.94 0.58 28.20
CA HIS A 340 21.61 0.12 26.99
C HIS A 340 22.01 1.29 26.09
N GLY A 341 21.12 2.28 25.92
CA GLY A 341 21.42 3.50 25.15
C GLY A 341 22.57 4.31 25.74
N VAL A 342 22.62 4.46 27.06
CA VAL A 342 23.75 5.10 27.77
C VAL A 342 25.06 4.33 27.52
N LEU A 343 25.04 3.01 27.64
CA LEU A 343 26.22 2.17 27.39
C LEU A 343 26.68 2.23 25.93
N ALA A 344 25.75 2.22 24.98
CA ALA A 344 26.04 2.37 23.55
C ALA A 344 26.67 3.75 23.26
N SER A 345 26.09 4.82 23.83
CA SER A 345 26.62 6.18 23.74
C SER A 345 28.03 6.28 24.32
N GLN A 346 28.27 5.67 25.48
CA GLN A 346 29.61 5.60 26.09
C GLN A 346 30.59 4.83 25.21
N HIS A 347 30.19 3.70 24.62
CA HIS A 347 31.03 2.95 23.70
C HIS A 347 31.39 3.76 22.45
N CYS A 348 30.40 4.40 21.81
CA CYS A 348 30.63 5.30 20.69
C CYS A 348 31.58 6.44 21.07
N LEU A 349 31.35 7.10 22.21
CA LEU A 349 32.22 8.15 22.72
C LEU A 349 33.65 7.64 22.97
N LYS A 350 33.84 6.40 23.43
CA LYS A 350 35.18 5.84 23.67
C LYS A 350 35.90 5.49 22.37
N GLU A 351 35.28 4.68 21.53
CA GLU A 351 35.95 4.08 20.36
C GLU A 351 36.01 5.03 19.17
N ILE A 352 34.95 5.81 18.90
CA ILE A 352 34.94 6.77 17.78
C ILE A 352 35.82 7.98 18.10
N LEU A 353 35.82 8.45 19.35
CA LEU A 353 36.73 9.52 19.76
C LEU A 353 38.18 9.07 19.67
N LYS A 354 38.49 7.84 20.10
CA LYS A 354 39.84 7.24 19.95
C LYS A 354 40.27 7.16 18.49
N LEU A 355 39.37 6.75 17.58
CA LEU A 355 39.63 6.72 16.15
C LEU A 355 39.83 8.14 15.57
N SER A 356 38.99 9.09 15.99
CA SER A 356 39.06 10.49 15.56
C SER A 356 40.37 11.14 16.01
N ILE A 357 40.79 10.89 17.25
CA ILE A 357 42.08 11.33 17.80
C ILE A 357 43.24 10.69 17.06
N SER A 358 43.21 9.36 16.87
CA SER A 358 44.25 8.64 16.11
C SER A 358 44.40 9.19 14.69
N THR A 359 43.29 9.58 14.06
CA THR A 359 43.26 10.19 12.72
C THR A 359 43.75 11.63 12.76
N ALA A 360 43.34 12.41 13.76
CA ALA A 360 43.79 13.78 13.95
C ALA A 360 45.31 13.87 14.17
N LEU A 361 45.90 12.87 14.82
CA LEU A 361 47.34 12.72 15.06
C LEU A 361 48.16 12.39 13.81
N LEU A 362 47.55 12.07 12.67
CA LEU A 362 48.27 11.76 11.43
C LEU A 362 49.00 12.98 10.85
N ASN A 363 48.50 14.20 11.08
CA ASN A 363 49.19 15.43 10.72
C ASN A 363 48.78 16.63 11.61
N GLN A 364 49.60 17.67 11.57
CA GLN A 364 49.46 18.84 12.45
C GLN A 364 48.20 19.68 12.16
N GLU A 365 47.76 19.71 10.91
CA GLU A 365 46.59 20.48 10.47
C GLU A 365 45.29 19.85 10.97
N THR A 366 45.17 18.52 10.87
CA THR A 366 44.03 17.76 11.40
C THR A 366 43.97 17.77 12.93
N SER A 367 45.14 17.74 13.59
CA SER A 367 45.23 17.89 15.05
C SER A 367 44.69 19.24 15.52
N LYS A 368 45.09 20.32 14.85
CA LYS A 368 44.62 21.67 15.16
C LYS A 368 43.11 21.81 14.94
N LEU A 369 42.61 21.34 13.80
CA LEU A 369 41.18 21.38 13.48
C LEU A 369 40.33 20.57 14.47
N PHE A 370 40.81 19.40 14.88
CA PHE A 370 40.14 18.56 15.87
C PHE A 370 40.05 19.25 17.23
N MET A 371 41.18 19.79 17.71
CA MET A 371 41.22 20.51 18.99
C MET A 371 40.37 21.78 18.97
N GLU A 372 40.38 22.55 17.87
CA GLU A 372 39.53 23.73 17.71
C GLU A 372 38.03 23.41 17.72
N LYS A 373 37.63 22.23 17.20
CA LYS A 373 36.23 21.78 17.25
C LYS A 373 35.82 21.30 18.64
N ILE A 374 36.68 20.56 19.33
CA ILE A 374 36.38 20.05 20.69
C ILE A 374 36.48 21.15 21.75
N ASP A 375 37.32 22.16 21.56
CA ASP A 375 37.45 23.31 22.49
C ASP A 375 36.15 24.11 22.63
N LYS A 376 35.21 23.96 21.70
CA LYS A 376 33.86 24.54 21.78
C LYS A 376 32.95 23.82 22.79
N ASP A 377 33.33 22.63 23.25
CA ASP A 377 32.56 21.78 24.17
C ASP A 377 33.35 21.51 25.48
N LYS A 378 33.87 22.59 26.05
CA LYS A 378 34.88 22.63 27.13
C LYS A 378 34.52 21.88 28.41
N ASN A 379 33.24 21.80 28.76
CA ASN A 379 32.78 21.27 30.03
C ASN A 379 32.43 19.77 29.98
N ASN A 380 32.34 19.18 28.79
CA ASN A 380 31.83 17.82 28.60
C ASN A 380 32.87 16.92 27.94
N LEU A 381 33.13 17.12 26.64
CA LEU A 381 33.96 16.22 25.85
C LEU A 381 35.45 16.54 25.94
N TYR A 382 35.79 17.82 26.09
CA TYR A 382 37.17 18.30 26.06
C TYR A 382 38.11 17.65 27.09
N PRO A 383 37.74 17.51 28.38
CA PRO A 383 38.63 16.89 29.37
C PRO A 383 38.96 15.42 29.04
N TYR A 384 37.96 14.67 28.54
CA TYR A 384 38.11 13.27 28.19
C TYR A 384 38.89 13.09 26.87
N ALA A 385 38.59 13.90 25.85
CA ALA A 385 39.30 13.88 24.57
C ALA A 385 40.77 14.29 24.72
N LYS A 386 41.06 15.29 25.57
CA LYS A 386 42.42 15.76 25.85
C LYS A 386 43.27 14.70 26.56
N ASP A 387 42.73 14.06 27.62
CA ASP A 387 43.43 12.97 28.32
C ASP A 387 43.73 11.79 27.37
N LEU A 388 42.78 11.44 26.48
CA LEU A 388 42.98 10.37 25.50
C LEU A 388 43.99 10.76 24.40
N PHE A 389 43.98 12.01 23.96
CA PHE A 389 44.95 12.58 23.01
C PHE A 389 46.37 12.55 23.59
N ASP A 390 46.55 13.06 24.81
CA ASP A 390 47.85 13.11 25.50
C ASP A 390 48.41 11.69 25.72
N LYS A 391 47.54 10.73 26.10
CA LYS A 391 47.93 9.30 26.21
C LYS A 391 48.37 8.71 24.87
N LEU A 392 47.65 8.95 23.78
CA LEU A 392 48.00 8.39 22.48
C LEU A 392 49.28 9.01 21.89
N VAL A 393 49.50 10.32 22.09
CA VAL A 393 50.76 11.02 21.73
C VAL A 393 51.95 10.44 22.49
N SER A 394 51.77 10.10 23.78
CA SER A 394 52.83 9.49 24.60
C SER A 394 53.24 8.07 24.19
N VAL A 395 52.42 7.40 23.37
CA VAL A 395 52.65 6.03 22.87
C VAL A 395 53.19 6.04 21.42
N THR A 396 53.02 7.14 20.68
CA THR A 396 53.45 7.29 19.27
C THR A 396 54.78 8.02 19.09
N ASN A 397 55.31 8.65 20.14
CA ASN A 397 56.69 9.16 20.23
C ASN A 397 57.52 8.25 21.14
#